data_AF-A0AAD9DBU0-F1
#
_entry.id   AF-A0AAD9DBU0-F1
#
_cell.length_a   1.000
_cell.length_b   1.000
_cell.length_c   1.000
_cell.angle_alpha   90.00
_cell.angle_beta   90.00
_cell.angle_gamma   90.00
#
_symmetry.space_group_name_H-M   'P 1'
#
loop_
_entity.id
_entity.type
_entity.pdbx_description
1 polymer ?
#
loop_
_entity_poly.entity_id
_entity_poly.type
_entity_poly.pdbx_seq_one_letter_code
_entity_poly.pdbx_strand_id
1 'polypeptide(L)'
;MNEAVLSLCCSLGVLLVVSLGYSCIKPNGGQCIKIHLVYFASAICLVAFLPTNIAKYVFTELTVSLVGAMYPVYRATRAVCTPDDDDDKEWLQYWMLGGVLFMITTWVDDVIKQNSVDTIWLGSLLFIFYWLYFPLTCGALVVYEKVTAPYLGPKLKPLQRQMNNFIIYLQQMLSNAFHLYLVWIIFMFLPAGLKRIVAIAIGTVYPTICSITAVATEEIEDDTYWLTYWSVYGCLFLIMDVSEDFLGRIPGFYTLIIFTTIYLMLPMFRGADKIFRKVLVPLAGLHELLVLRDAITIKKQMLKDLDPERAAVVQKSIAKFFDGSTSDSDPSVLKEELMQGWGKIKLPKIKLPFGKAEDGSSDEPNEKTNLV
;
A
#
# COMPACT_ATOMS: atom_id res chain seq x y z
N MET A 1 -7.93 -28.66 -26.03
CA MET A 1 -7.81 -27.78 -24.85
C MET A 1 -8.55 -26.50 -25.17
N ASN A 2 -9.45 -26.04 -24.30
CA ASN A 2 -10.24 -24.82 -24.53
C ASN A 2 -9.27 -23.62 -24.63
N GLU A 3 -9.44 -22.69 -25.58
CA GLU A 3 -8.47 -21.60 -25.80
C GLU A 3 -8.26 -20.74 -24.53
N ALA A 4 -9.33 -20.56 -23.74
CA ALA A 4 -9.26 -19.89 -22.44
C ALA A 4 -8.35 -20.62 -21.43
N VAL A 5 -8.37 -21.96 -21.42
CA VAL A 5 -7.50 -22.77 -20.53
C VAL A 5 -6.05 -22.64 -20.96
N LEU A 6 -5.78 -22.63 -22.27
CA LEU A 6 -4.42 -22.43 -22.78
C LEU A 6 -3.89 -21.04 -22.39
N SER A 7 -4.70 -19.99 -22.60
CA SER A 7 -4.36 -18.62 -22.19
C SER A 7 -4.03 -18.55 -20.70
N LEU A 8 -4.89 -19.09 -19.84
CA LEU A 8 -4.67 -19.14 -18.40
C LEU A 8 -3.37 -19.88 -18.02
N CYS A 9 -3.10 -21.03 -18.63
CA CYS A 9 -1.86 -21.77 -18.40
C CYS A 9 -0.62 -20.95 -18.82
N CYS A 10 -0.69 -20.25 -19.95
CA CYS A 10 0.37 -19.35 -20.40
C CYS A 10 0.60 -18.20 -19.41
N SER A 11 -0.47 -17.52 -18.97
CA SER A 11 -0.38 -16.42 -18.00
C SER A 11 0.23 -16.86 -16.67
N LEU A 12 -0.18 -18.02 -16.14
CA LEU A 12 0.39 -18.60 -14.93
C LEU A 12 1.85 -19.02 -15.12
N GLY A 13 2.20 -19.54 -16.30
CA GLY A 13 3.58 -19.86 -16.66
C GLY A 13 4.48 -18.63 -16.68
N VAL A 14 4.00 -17.51 -17.26
CA VAL A 14 4.73 -16.22 -17.24
C VAL A 14 4.92 -15.73 -15.81
N LEU A 15 3.86 -15.76 -14.98
CA LEU A 15 3.93 -15.36 -13.58
C LEU A 15 4.96 -16.19 -12.80
N LEU A 16 5.01 -17.50 -13.04
CA LEU A 16 6.01 -18.39 -12.43
C LEU A 16 7.43 -18.01 -12.85
N VAL A 17 7.67 -17.79 -14.15
CA VAL A 17 8.99 -17.39 -14.67
C VAL A 17 9.45 -16.06 -14.07
N VAL A 18 8.55 -15.08 -14.00
CA VAL A 18 8.79 -13.77 -13.38
C VAL A 18 9.13 -13.91 -11.90
N SER A 19 8.36 -14.71 -11.16
CA SER A 19 8.58 -14.94 -9.73
C SER A 19 9.93 -15.62 -9.45
N LEU A 20 10.24 -16.68 -10.21
CA LEU A 20 11.53 -17.37 -10.11
C LEU A 20 12.70 -16.46 -10.50
N GLY A 21 12.54 -15.68 -11.59
CA GLY A 21 13.53 -14.71 -12.03
C GLY A 21 13.84 -13.67 -10.96
N TYR A 22 12.82 -13.21 -10.23
CA TYR A 22 13.02 -12.31 -9.10
C TYR A 22 13.79 -13.00 -7.97
N SER A 23 13.40 -14.21 -7.56
CA SER A 23 14.01 -14.90 -6.41
C SER A 23 15.47 -15.32 -6.64
N CYS A 24 15.88 -15.55 -7.89
CA CYS A 24 17.23 -16.00 -8.22
C CYS A 24 18.26 -14.88 -8.34
N ILE A 25 17.83 -13.62 -8.45
CA ILE A 25 18.70 -12.50 -8.82
C ILE A 25 18.78 -11.48 -7.67
N LYS A 26 20.01 -11.12 -7.27
CA LYS A 26 20.21 -10.07 -6.26
C LYS A 26 19.97 -8.69 -6.87
N PRO A 27 19.29 -7.78 -6.14
CA PRO A 27 19.11 -6.42 -6.60
C PRO A 27 20.43 -5.67 -6.76
N ASN A 28 20.51 -4.79 -7.76
CA ASN A 28 21.66 -3.90 -7.98
C ASN A 28 21.32 -2.42 -7.76
N GLY A 29 20.12 -2.12 -7.26
CA GLY A 29 19.62 -0.77 -6.99
C GLY A 29 19.30 0.07 -8.24
N GLY A 30 19.26 -0.52 -9.45
CA GLY A 30 18.85 0.20 -10.67
C GLY A 30 19.81 1.29 -11.15
N GLN A 31 21.05 1.34 -10.65
CA GLN A 31 21.97 2.45 -10.95
C GLN A 31 22.64 2.32 -12.33
N CYS A 32 22.67 1.14 -12.93
CA CYS A 32 23.42 0.90 -14.17
C CYS A 32 22.57 1.12 -15.42
N ILE A 33 22.71 2.29 -16.07
CA ILE A 33 21.98 2.64 -17.30
C ILE A 33 22.08 1.59 -18.42
N LYS A 34 23.22 0.89 -18.53
CA LYS A 34 23.43 -0.17 -19.53
C LYS A 34 22.41 -1.30 -19.37
N ILE A 35 22.02 -1.64 -18.15
CA ILE A 35 21.06 -2.70 -17.88
C ILE A 35 19.67 -2.29 -18.36
N HIS A 36 19.26 -1.03 -18.15
CA HIS A 36 18.00 -0.52 -18.66
C HIS A 36 17.95 -0.56 -20.20
N LEU A 37 19.04 -0.14 -20.86
CA LEU A 37 19.13 -0.16 -22.32
C LEU A 37 19.05 -1.59 -22.87
N VAL A 38 19.79 -2.53 -22.28
CA VAL A 38 19.75 -3.95 -22.65
C VAL A 38 18.36 -4.53 -22.40
N TYR A 39 17.74 -4.20 -21.26
CA TYR A 39 16.38 -4.63 -20.92
C TYR A 39 15.37 -4.18 -21.98
N PHE A 40 15.30 -2.88 -22.28
CA PHE A 40 14.33 -2.36 -23.26
C PHE A 40 14.61 -2.86 -24.67
N ALA A 41 15.89 -3.00 -25.08
CA ALA A 41 16.23 -3.61 -26.36
C ALA A 41 15.75 -5.07 -26.43
N SER A 42 15.93 -5.84 -25.35
CA SER A 42 15.46 -7.22 -25.27
C SER A 42 13.92 -7.32 -25.27
N ALA A 43 13.24 -6.42 -24.56
CA ALA A 43 11.79 -6.36 -24.51
C ALA A 43 11.19 -6.03 -25.88
N ILE A 44 11.72 -5.02 -26.57
CA ILE A 44 11.29 -4.66 -27.93
C ILE A 44 11.52 -5.82 -28.90
N CYS A 45 12.68 -6.48 -28.81
CA CYS A 45 13.00 -7.66 -29.63
C CYS A 45 11.99 -8.80 -29.36
N LEU A 46 11.70 -9.10 -28.09
CA LEU A 46 10.73 -10.14 -27.73
C LEU A 46 9.32 -9.80 -28.22
N VAL A 47 8.83 -8.58 -28.04
CA VAL A 47 7.50 -8.18 -28.52
C VAL A 47 7.42 -8.23 -30.05
N ALA A 48 8.47 -7.80 -30.76
CA ALA A 48 8.46 -7.73 -32.22
C ALA A 48 8.64 -9.09 -32.92
N PHE A 49 9.40 -10.01 -32.33
CA PHE A 49 9.78 -11.28 -32.96
C PHE A 49 9.08 -12.51 -32.38
N LEU A 50 8.26 -12.38 -31.32
CA LEU A 50 7.49 -13.50 -30.80
C LEU A 50 6.45 -13.94 -31.85
N PRO A 51 6.40 -15.23 -32.24
CA PRO A 51 5.43 -15.71 -33.22
C PRO A 51 4.00 -15.37 -32.79
N THR A 52 3.19 -14.84 -33.70
CA THR A 52 1.82 -14.39 -33.42
C THR A 52 0.94 -15.48 -32.79
N ASN A 53 1.18 -16.74 -33.13
CA ASN A 53 0.50 -17.91 -32.57
C ASN A 53 0.76 -18.10 -31.07
N ILE A 54 1.92 -17.66 -30.57
CA ILE A 54 2.29 -17.72 -29.15
C ILE A 54 1.91 -16.39 -28.48
N ALA A 55 2.21 -15.27 -29.14
CA ALA A 55 1.99 -13.93 -28.60
C ALA A 55 0.54 -13.71 -28.16
N LYS A 56 -0.44 -14.19 -28.94
CA LYS A 56 -1.88 -14.06 -28.59
C LYS A 56 -2.31 -14.78 -27.29
N TYR A 57 -1.52 -15.75 -26.81
CA TYR A 57 -1.80 -16.45 -25.54
C TYR A 57 -0.92 -15.95 -24.39
N VAL A 58 0.19 -15.25 -24.69
CA VAL A 58 1.14 -14.73 -23.70
C VAL A 58 0.86 -13.26 -23.38
N PHE A 59 0.58 -12.43 -24.39
CA PHE A 59 0.30 -11.01 -24.22
C PHE A 59 -1.21 -10.79 -24.16
N THR A 60 -1.78 -11.19 -23.03
CA THR A 60 -3.21 -11.07 -22.73
C THR A 60 -3.42 -10.13 -21.54
N GLU A 61 -4.61 -9.53 -21.43
CA GLU A 61 -5.01 -8.68 -20.30
C GLU A 61 -4.77 -9.41 -18.97
N LEU A 62 -5.24 -10.65 -18.87
CA LEU A 62 -4.97 -11.52 -17.71
C LEU A 62 -3.48 -11.65 -17.36
N THR A 63 -2.60 -11.82 -18.36
CA THR A 63 -1.15 -11.94 -18.09
C THR A 63 -0.60 -10.65 -17.53
N VAL A 64 -0.97 -9.50 -18.12
CA VAL A 64 -0.56 -8.19 -17.64
C VAL A 64 -1.07 -7.96 -16.21
N SER A 65 -2.32 -8.30 -15.92
CA SER A 65 -2.90 -8.12 -14.58
C SER A 65 -2.27 -9.03 -13.54
N LEU A 66 -2.00 -10.30 -13.86
CA LEU A 66 -1.30 -11.20 -12.94
C LEU A 66 0.14 -10.72 -12.66
N VAL A 67 0.89 -10.34 -13.68
CA VAL A 67 2.29 -9.89 -13.52
C VAL A 67 2.37 -8.49 -12.91
N GLY A 68 1.42 -7.62 -13.26
CA GLY A 68 1.34 -6.22 -12.83
C GLY A 68 0.62 -6.00 -11.50
N ALA A 69 -0.12 -6.97 -10.98
CA ALA A 69 -0.80 -6.84 -9.69
C ALA A 69 -0.60 -8.04 -8.75
N MET A 70 -0.70 -9.30 -9.19
CA MET A 70 -0.67 -10.43 -8.24
C MET A 70 0.67 -10.58 -7.53
N TYR A 71 1.77 -10.59 -8.28
CA TYR A 71 3.11 -10.67 -7.68
C TYR A 71 3.45 -9.42 -6.83
N PRO A 72 3.23 -8.19 -7.33
CA PRO A 72 3.40 -6.98 -6.54
C PRO A 72 2.52 -6.89 -5.29
N VAL A 73 1.29 -7.39 -5.29
CA VAL A 73 0.42 -7.44 -4.10
C VAL A 73 1.09 -8.25 -3.00
N TYR A 74 1.58 -9.44 -3.33
CA TYR A 74 2.28 -10.28 -2.35
C TYR A 74 3.50 -9.56 -1.76
N ARG A 75 4.26 -8.86 -2.60
CA ARG A 75 5.47 -8.16 -2.19
C ARG A 75 5.21 -6.90 -1.39
N ALA A 76 4.23 -6.10 -1.76
CA ALA A 76 3.76 -4.97 -0.99
C ALA A 76 3.20 -5.42 0.37
N THR A 77 2.46 -6.55 0.41
CA THR A 77 1.98 -7.14 1.67
C THR A 77 3.16 -7.56 2.55
N ARG A 78 4.20 -8.14 1.95
CA ARG A 78 5.42 -8.52 2.66
C ARG A 78 6.17 -7.30 3.20
N ALA A 79 6.34 -6.25 2.41
CA ALA A 79 7.00 -5.00 2.82
C ALA A 79 6.33 -4.39 4.06
N VAL A 80 5.00 -4.25 4.01
CA VAL A 80 4.20 -3.75 5.16
C VAL A 80 4.34 -4.64 6.41
N CYS A 81 4.58 -5.94 6.23
CA CYS A 81 4.77 -6.87 7.35
C CYS A 81 6.21 -6.94 7.85
N THR A 82 7.20 -6.49 7.06
CA THR A 82 8.61 -6.53 7.47
C THR A 82 8.96 -5.34 8.36
N PRO A 83 9.85 -5.50 9.35
CA PRO A 83 10.28 -4.39 10.20
C PRO A 83 11.24 -3.40 9.50
N ASP A 84 11.80 -3.81 8.36
CA ASP A 84 12.68 -2.97 7.56
C ASP A 84 11.80 -2.04 6.72
N ASP A 85 11.99 -0.73 6.88
CA ASP A 85 11.14 0.30 6.25
C ASP A 85 11.66 0.71 4.84
N ASP A 86 12.73 0.08 4.35
CA ASP A 86 13.42 0.47 3.11
C ASP A 86 12.68 0.03 1.84
N ASP A 87 11.95 -1.09 1.87
CA ASP A 87 11.22 -1.60 0.71
C ASP A 87 9.81 -1.01 0.56
N ASP A 88 9.25 -0.42 1.62
CA ASP A 88 7.95 0.26 1.59
C ASP A 88 7.90 1.34 0.50
N LYS A 89 8.95 2.16 0.40
CA LYS A 89 9.04 3.24 -0.60
C LYS A 89 9.13 2.72 -2.04
N GLU A 90 9.86 1.63 -2.25
CA GLU A 90 10.00 1.00 -3.57
C GLU A 90 8.65 0.48 -4.05
N TRP A 91 7.94 -0.29 -3.21
CA TRP A 91 6.64 -0.86 -3.57
C TRP A 91 5.54 0.20 -3.64
N LEU A 92 5.60 1.24 -2.81
CA LEU A 92 4.69 2.37 -2.93
C LEU A 92 4.87 3.09 -4.26
N GLN A 93 6.12 3.32 -4.67
CA GLN A 93 6.44 3.90 -5.97
C GLN A 93 6.00 3.00 -7.14
N TYR A 94 6.17 1.69 -7.01
CA TYR A 94 5.65 0.72 -7.97
C TYR A 94 4.14 0.92 -8.19
N TRP A 95 3.36 0.95 -7.10
CA TRP A 95 1.91 1.06 -7.18
C TRP A 95 1.42 2.41 -7.71
N MET A 96 2.11 3.50 -7.40
CA MET A 96 1.83 4.81 -8.00
C MET A 96 1.98 4.78 -9.52
N LEU A 97 3.07 4.20 -10.02
CA LEU A 97 3.29 4.07 -11.47
C LEU A 97 2.32 3.07 -12.09
N GLY A 98 2.05 1.96 -11.41
CA GLY A 98 1.08 0.96 -11.84
C GLY A 98 -0.33 1.55 -11.99
N GLY A 99 -0.78 2.36 -11.03
CA GLY A 99 -2.07 3.07 -11.11
C GLY A 99 -2.16 3.97 -12.34
N VAL A 100 -1.09 4.73 -12.65
CA VAL A 100 -1.01 5.56 -13.87
C VAL A 100 -1.03 4.69 -15.14
N LEU A 101 -0.29 3.58 -15.16
CA LEU A 101 -0.25 2.66 -16.29
C LEU A 101 -1.62 2.00 -16.53
N PHE A 102 -2.33 1.56 -15.49
CA PHE A 102 -3.67 1.00 -15.62
C PHE A 102 -4.68 2.02 -16.14
N MET A 103 -4.59 3.28 -15.70
CA MET A 103 -5.40 4.38 -16.22
C MET A 103 -5.15 4.62 -17.71
N ILE A 104 -3.89 4.66 -18.14
CA ILE A 104 -3.52 4.81 -19.55
C ILE A 104 -4.01 3.61 -20.37
N THR A 105 -3.81 2.39 -19.86
CA THR A 105 -4.23 1.14 -20.52
C THR A 105 -5.72 1.16 -20.82
N THR A 106 -6.54 1.47 -19.82
CA THR A 106 -8.00 1.57 -19.98
C THR A 106 -8.42 2.54 -21.06
N TRP A 107 -7.71 3.67 -21.19
CA TRP A 107 -7.99 4.65 -22.24
C TRP A 107 -7.52 4.16 -23.62
N VAL A 108 -6.36 3.51 -23.68
CA VAL A 108 -5.79 2.97 -24.93
C VAL A 108 -6.68 1.87 -25.51
N ASP A 109 -7.21 0.97 -24.68
CA ASP A 109 -8.08 -0.14 -25.12
C ASP A 109 -9.38 0.38 -25.79
N ASP A 110 -9.92 1.49 -25.29
CA ASP A 110 -11.11 2.13 -25.89
C ASP A 110 -10.79 2.81 -27.24
N VAL A 111 -9.54 3.24 -27.45
CA VAL A 111 -9.08 3.95 -28.67
C VAL A 111 -8.56 2.98 -29.75
N ILE A 112 -7.87 1.92 -29.35
CA ILE A 112 -7.18 0.98 -30.24
C ILE A 112 -8.01 -0.31 -30.35
N LYS A 113 -8.78 -0.45 -31.43
CA LYS A 113 -9.58 -1.67 -31.70
C LYS A 113 -8.97 -2.61 -32.73
N GLN A 114 -7.63 -2.62 -32.88
CA GLN A 114 -6.94 -3.44 -33.87
C GLN A 114 -6.11 -4.54 -33.22
N ASN A 115 -6.44 -5.80 -33.50
CA ASN A 115 -5.86 -6.99 -32.86
C ASN A 115 -4.33 -7.03 -32.83
N SER A 116 -3.64 -6.60 -33.90
CA SER A 116 -2.17 -6.62 -33.93
C SER A 116 -1.55 -5.51 -33.08
N VAL A 117 -2.21 -4.37 -32.95
CA VAL A 117 -1.72 -3.23 -32.15
C VAL A 117 -1.94 -3.52 -30.67
N ASP A 118 -3.07 -4.14 -30.34
CA ASP A 118 -3.40 -4.59 -28.98
C ASP A 118 -2.35 -5.57 -28.42
N THR A 119 -1.98 -6.60 -29.18
CA THR A 119 -0.94 -7.55 -28.75
C THR A 119 0.42 -6.87 -28.49
N ILE A 120 0.79 -5.87 -29.31
CA ILE A 120 2.04 -5.11 -29.13
C ILE A 120 1.94 -4.22 -27.88
N TRP A 121 0.79 -3.60 -27.65
CA TRP A 121 0.53 -2.77 -26.47
C TRP A 121 0.60 -3.59 -25.19
N LEU A 122 -0.11 -4.71 -25.11
CA LEU A 122 -0.10 -5.63 -23.98
C LEU A 122 1.30 -6.21 -23.71
N GLY A 123 2.02 -6.59 -24.77
CA GLY A 123 3.41 -7.02 -24.65
C GLY A 123 4.31 -5.91 -24.08
N SER A 124 4.18 -4.68 -24.58
CA SER A 124 4.94 -3.53 -24.08
C SER A 124 4.62 -3.24 -22.61
N LEU A 125 3.34 -3.28 -22.25
CA LEU A 125 2.86 -3.03 -20.90
C LEU A 125 3.34 -4.10 -19.91
N LEU A 126 3.31 -5.37 -20.30
CA LEU A 126 3.87 -6.48 -19.53
C LEU A 126 5.34 -6.24 -19.18
N PHE A 127 6.16 -5.88 -20.18
CA PHE A 127 7.57 -5.59 -19.95
C PHE A 127 7.81 -4.30 -19.16
N ILE A 128 6.93 -3.29 -19.27
CA ILE A 128 7.01 -2.09 -18.43
C ILE A 128 6.72 -2.44 -16.98
N PHE A 129 5.66 -3.21 -16.69
CA PHE A 129 5.36 -3.66 -15.33
C PHE A 129 6.50 -4.47 -14.74
N TYR A 130 7.03 -5.44 -15.49
CA TYR A 130 8.16 -6.23 -15.01
C TYR A 130 9.42 -5.36 -14.81
N TRP A 131 9.66 -4.37 -15.67
CA TRP A 131 10.80 -3.45 -15.53
C TRP A 131 10.77 -2.68 -14.20
N LEU A 132 9.58 -2.30 -13.73
CA LEU A 132 9.42 -1.52 -12.51
C LEU A 132 9.95 -2.24 -11.28
N TYR A 133 9.80 -3.56 -11.18
CA TYR A 133 10.24 -4.33 -10.02
C TYR A 133 11.33 -5.35 -10.32
N PHE A 134 11.76 -5.55 -11.56
CA PHE A 134 12.80 -6.54 -11.85
C PHE A 134 14.11 -6.21 -11.09
N PRO A 135 14.73 -7.16 -10.36
CA PRO A 135 15.81 -6.86 -9.41
C PRO A 135 17.02 -6.11 -10.01
N LEU A 136 17.33 -6.31 -11.30
CA LEU A 136 18.46 -5.63 -11.94
C LEU A 136 18.14 -4.23 -12.45
N THR A 137 16.86 -3.88 -12.59
CA THR A 137 16.45 -2.57 -13.10
C THR A 137 15.91 -1.69 -12.00
N CYS A 138 15.24 -2.24 -10.98
CA CYS A 138 14.58 -1.48 -9.90
C CYS A 138 13.87 -0.23 -10.45
N GLY A 139 13.11 -0.40 -11.54
CA GLY A 139 12.62 0.72 -12.36
C GLY A 139 11.78 1.71 -11.55
N ALA A 140 11.00 1.24 -10.58
CA ALA A 140 10.26 2.06 -9.65
C ALA A 140 11.20 2.99 -8.88
N LEU A 141 12.23 2.45 -8.22
CA LEU A 141 13.23 3.23 -7.47
C LEU A 141 13.92 4.28 -8.35
N VAL A 142 14.31 3.91 -9.58
CA VAL A 142 14.93 4.85 -10.53
C VAL A 142 14.01 6.03 -10.86
N VAL A 143 12.71 5.78 -11.04
CA VAL A 143 11.73 6.85 -11.27
C VAL A 143 11.53 7.69 -10.02
N TYR A 144 11.53 7.08 -8.83
CA TYR A 144 11.46 7.81 -7.57
C TYR A 144 12.60 8.82 -7.43
N GLU A 145 13.84 8.35 -7.53
CA GLU A 145 15.04 9.16 -7.32
C GLU A 145 15.19 10.26 -8.37
N LYS A 146 14.88 9.96 -9.64
CA LYS A 146 15.09 10.90 -10.75
C LYS A 146 13.90 11.83 -11.00
N VAL A 147 12.69 11.44 -10.64
CA VAL A 147 11.46 12.14 -11.04
C VAL A 147 10.60 12.49 -9.82
N THR A 148 10.16 11.49 -9.05
CA THR A 148 9.18 11.69 -7.98
C THR A 148 9.70 12.61 -6.88
N ALA A 149 10.83 12.27 -6.27
CA ALA A 149 11.41 13.02 -5.16
C ALA A 149 11.81 14.46 -5.55
N PRO A 150 12.60 14.70 -6.63
CA PRO A 150 13.07 16.05 -6.94
C PRO A 150 11.99 16.98 -7.53
N TYR A 151 11.04 16.45 -8.32
CA TYR A 151 10.13 17.31 -9.10
C TYR A 151 8.67 17.24 -8.65
N LEU A 152 8.14 16.05 -8.35
CA LEU A 152 6.72 15.86 -8.07
C LEU A 152 6.38 16.14 -6.60
N GLY A 153 7.20 15.66 -5.65
CA GLY A 153 6.97 15.80 -4.22
C GLY A 153 6.66 17.24 -3.78
N PRO A 154 7.56 18.22 -4.04
CA PRO A 154 7.32 19.61 -3.66
C PRO A 154 6.11 20.26 -4.34
N LYS A 155 5.84 19.91 -5.60
CA LYS A 155 4.77 20.49 -6.41
C LYS A 155 3.37 19.98 -6.03
N LEU A 156 3.27 18.76 -5.54
CA LEU A 156 1.98 18.13 -5.24
C LEU A 156 1.49 18.35 -3.81
N LYS A 157 2.32 18.85 -2.89
CA LYS A 157 1.88 19.27 -1.54
C LYS A 157 0.65 20.19 -1.51
N PRO A 158 0.57 21.29 -2.30
CA PRO A 158 -0.64 22.12 -2.31
C PRO A 158 -1.87 21.38 -2.86
N LEU A 159 -1.68 20.52 -3.86
CA LEU A 159 -2.75 19.72 -4.44
C LEU A 159 -3.29 18.70 -3.42
N GLN A 160 -2.40 18.03 -2.69
CA GLN A 160 -2.78 17.08 -1.63
C GLN A 160 -3.66 17.77 -0.57
N ARG A 161 -3.31 18.99 -0.13
CA ARG A 161 -4.15 19.75 0.82
C ARG A 161 -5.55 20.04 0.27
N GLN A 162 -5.64 20.43 -1.01
CA GLN A 162 -6.93 20.65 -1.66
C GLN A 162 -7.75 19.37 -1.73
N MET A 163 -7.12 18.24 -2.07
CA MET A 163 -7.80 16.96 -2.12
C MET A 163 -8.23 16.46 -0.75
N ASN A 164 -7.45 16.67 0.30
CA ASN A 164 -7.84 16.31 1.67
C ASN A 164 -9.09 17.10 2.10
N ASN A 165 -9.17 18.38 1.76
CA ASN A 165 -10.39 19.16 1.98
C ASN A 165 -11.57 18.59 1.17
N PHE A 166 -11.35 18.25 -0.10
CA PHE A 166 -12.36 17.58 -0.93
C PHE A 166 -12.85 16.26 -0.32
N ILE A 167 -11.97 15.45 0.26
CA ILE A 167 -12.34 14.20 0.93
C ILE A 167 -13.20 14.45 2.17
N ILE A 168 -12.94 15.51 2.94
CA ILE A 168 -13.80 15.89 4.07
C ILE A 168 -15.20 16.27 3.56
N TYR A 169 -15.30 17.04 2.47
CA TYR A 169 -16.58 17.32 1.84
C TYR A 169 -17.25 16.05 1.31
N LEU A 170 -16.50 15.13 0.69
CA LEU A 170 -17.00 13.85 0.21
C LEU A 170 -17.59 13.03 1.37
N GLN A 171 -16.92 12.97 2.52
CA GLN A 171 -17.44 12.32 3.73
C GLN A 171 -18.75 12.94 4.22
N GLN A 172 -18.83 14.27 4.19
CA GLN A 172 -20.06 14.99 4.53
C GLN A 172 -21.19 14.72 3.52
N MET A 173 -20.87 14.63 2.22
CA MET A 173 -21.83 14.28 1.18
C MET A 173 -22.32 12.84 1.29
N LEU A 174 -21.44 11.89 1.64
CA LEU A 174 -21.80 10.48 1.87
C LEU A 174 -22.80 10.31 3.02
N SER A 175 -22.79 11.24 3.99
CA SER A 175 -23.76 11.26 5.08
C SER A 175 -25.17 11.69 4.63
N ASN A 176 -25.28 12.31 3.45
CA ASN A 176 -26.55 12.76 2.90
C ASN A 176 -27.03 11.82 1.77
N ALA A 177 -28.01 10.98 2.10
CA ALA A 177 -28.54 9.95 1.20
C ALA A 177 -29.07 10.50 -0.14
N PHE A 178 -29.61 11.71 -0.17
CA PHE A 178 -30.13 12.32 -1.40
C PHE A 178 -29.01 12.64 -2.39
N HIS A 179 -27.90 13.22 -1.92
CA HIS A 179 -26.75 13.52 -2.77
C HIS A 179 -26.11 12.24 -3.31
N LEU A 180 -25.99 11.23 -2.45
CA LEU A 180 -25.46 9.92 -2.86
C LEU A 180 -26.32 9.28 -3.96
N TYR A 181 -27.64 9.36 -3.81
CA TYR A 181 -28.58 8.86 -4.81
C TYR A 181 -28.48 9.60 -6.15
N LEU A 182 -28.36 10.93 -6.14
CA LEU A 182 -28.18 11.72 -7.37
C LEU A 182 -26.88 11.37 -8.11
N VAL A 183 -25.75 11.32 -7.39
CA VAL A 183 -24.46 10.96 -7.98
C VAL A 183 -24.51 9.54 -8.55
N TRP A 184 -25.14 8.61 -7.82
CA TRP A 184 -25.30 7.23 -8.27
C TRP A 184 -26.17 7.12 -9.54
N ILE A 185 -27.27 7.87 -9.64
CA ILE A 185 -28.08 7.91 -10.86
C ILE A 185 -27.26 8.42 -12.05
N ILE A 186 -26.55 9.54 -11.89
CA ILE A 186 -25.71 10.11 -12.96
C ILE A 186 -24.69 9.07 -13.42
N PHE A 187 -24.04 8.39 -12.47
CA PHE A 187 -23.09 7.33 -12.76
C PHE A 187 -23.73 6.17 -13.54
N MET A 188 -24.96 5.77 -13.20
CA MET A 188 -25.66 4.68 -13.89
C MET A 188 -25.96 4.98 -15.36
N PHE A 189 -26.13 6.26 -15.73
CA PHE A 189 -26.31 6.69 -17.12
C PHE A 189 -25.02 6.74 -17.95
N LEU A 190 -23.84 6.62 -17.33
CA LEU A 190 -22.57 6.65 -18.06
C LEU A 190 -22.37 5.41 -18.96
N PRO A 191 -21.69 5.55 -20.11
CA PRO A 191 -21.25 4.42 -20.92
C PRO A 191 -20.35 3.46 -20.13
N ALA A 192 -20.33 2.19 -20.51
CA ALA A 192 -19.59 1.16 -19.78
C ALA A 192 -18.07 1.42 -19.69
N GLY A 193 -17.43 1.88 -20.78
CA GLY A 193 -16.01 2.25 -20.75
C GLY A 193 -15.72 3.40 -19.78
N LEU A 194 -16.58 4.43 -19.78
CA LEU A 194 -16.43 5.56 -18.87
C LEU A 194 -16.66 5.17 -17.39
N LYS A 195 -17.57 4.22 -17.12
CA LYS A 195 -17.76 3.66 -15.76
C LYS A 195 -16.48 2.99 -15.25
N ARG A 196 -15.79 2.22 -16.09
CA ARG A 196 -14.50 1.59 -15.75
C ARG A 196 -13.43 2.64 -15.48
N ILE A 197 -13.29 3.64 -16.36
CA ILE A 197 -12.35 4.75 -16.17
C ILE A 197 -12.61 5.47 -14.85
N VAL A 198 -13.88 5.79 -14.54
CA VAL A 198 -14.26 6.46 -13.29
C VAL A 198 -13.92 5.58 -12.08
N ALA A 199 -14.20 4.28 -12.12
CA ALA A 199 -13.88 3.35 -11.02
C ALA A 199 -12.37 3.27 -10.75
N ILE A 200 -11.56 3.17 -11.80
CA ILE A 200 -10.09 3.14 -11.69
C ILE A 200 -9.58 4.51 -11.22
N ALA A 201 -10.09 5.60 -11.77
CA ALA A 201 -9.68 6.96 -11.40
C ALA A 201 -9.92 7.25 -9.90
N ILE A 202 -11.10 6.86 -9.38
CA ILE A 202 -11.44 7.01 -7.96
C ILE A 202 -10.44 6.24 -7.08
N GLY A 203 -10.03 5.04 -7.51
CA GLY A 203 -9.09 4.19 -6.76
C GLY A 203 -7.61 4.51 -6.95
N THR A 204 -7.26 5.39 -7.89
CA THR A 204 -5.84 5.64 -8.21
C THR A 204 -5.44 7.09 -8.04
N VAL A 205 -6.26 8.07 -8.44
CA VAL A 205 -5.84 9.49 -8.52
C VAL A 205 -5.55 10.08 -7.13
N TYR A 206 -6.51 9.99 -6.21
CA TYR A 206 -6.31 10.50 -4.85
C TYR A 206 -5.22 9.75 -4.09
N PRO A 207 -5.24 8.40 -4.03
CA PRO A 207 -4.18 7.64 -3.39
C PRO A 207 -2.80 7.93 -3.96
N THR A 208 -2.65 8.11 -5.28
CA THR A 208 -1.36 8.44 -5.90
C THR A 208 -0.84 9.79 -5.43
N ILE A 209 -1.69 10.82 -5.38
CA ILE A 209 -1.27 12.16 -4.94
C ILE A 209 -0.83 12.15 -3.47
N CYS A 210 -1.55 11.41 -2.62
CA CYS A 210 -1.16 11.23 -1.22
C CYS A 210 0.10 10.36 -1.08
N SER A 211 0.27 9.33 -1.90
CA SER A 211 1.46 8.46 -1.88
C SER A 211 2.71 9.23 -2.31
N ILE A 212 2.62 10.12 -3.33
CA ILE A 212 3.76 10.95 -3.77
C ILE A 212 4.21 11.89 -2.65
N THR A 213 3.26 12.41 -1.88
CA THR A 213 3.55 13.33 -0.80
C THR A 213 4.07 12.61 0.43
N ALA A 214 3.54 11.42 0.75
CA ALA A 214 4.05 10.52 1.80
C ALA A 214 5.52 10.14 1.55
N VAL A 215 5.85 9.65 0.35
CA VAL A 215 7.22 9.21 0.04
C VAL A 215 8.24 10.36 0.01
N ALA A 216 7.75 11.62 -0.02
CA ALA A 216 8.54 12.84 0.03
C ALA A 216 8.65 13.45 1.44
N THR A 217 7.99 12.89 2.45
CA THR A 217 8.18 13.23 3.87
C THR A 217 9.12 12.22 4.53
N GLU A 218 9.60 12.54 5.74
CA GLU A 218 10.38 11.62 6.57
C GLU A 218 9.49 10.71 7.43
N GLU A 219 8.16 10.87 7.34
CA GLU A 219 7.18 10.15 8.15
C GLU A 219 6.83 8.81 7.50
N ILE A 220 7.45 7.73 7.99
CA ILE A 220 7.28 6.35 7.49
C ILE A 220 5.83 5.85 7.67
N GLU A 221 5.11 6.34 8.67
CA GLU A 221 3.73 5.90 8.96
C GLU A 221 2.76 6.16 7.79
N ASP A 222 2.97 7.26 7.06
CA ASP A 222 2.15 7.60 5.89
C ASP A 222 2.43 6.64 4.73
N ASP A 223 3.69 6.24 4.52
CA ASP A 223 4.11 5.30 3.48
C ASP A 223 3.45 3.93 3.68
N THR A 224 3.53 3.39 4.90
CA THR A 224 2.92 2.10 5.25
C THR A 224 1.39 2.14 5.12
N TYR A 225 0.73 3.26 5.47
CA TYR A 225 -0.73 3.41 5.30
C TYR A 225 -1.14 3.28 3.83
N TRP A 226 -0.48 4.02 2.94
CA TRP A 226 -0.80 3.98 1.52
C TRP A 226 -0.40 2.65 0.88
N LEU A 227 0.72 2.05 1.29
CA LEU A 227 1.11 0.74 0.77
C LEU A 227 0.14 -0.38 1.19
N THR A 228 -0.41 -0.29 2.40
CA THR A 228 -1.49 -1.16 2.87
C THR A 228 -2.73 -1.00 1.97
N TYR A 229 -3.11 0.25 1.68
CA TYR A 229 -4.20 0.55 0.75
C TYR A 229 -3.95 -0.06 -0.64
N TRP A 230 -2.78 0.18 -1.23
CA TRP A 230 -2.43 -0.33 -2.55
C TRP A 230 -2.39 -1.84 -2.62
N SER A 231 -1.94 -2.52 -1.56
CA SER A 231 -1.96 -3.98 -1.48
C SER A 231 -3.38 -4.53 -1.57
N VAL A 232 -4.34 -3.94 -0.84
CA VAL A 232 -5.74 -4.37 -0.85
C VAL A 232 -6.45 -3.94 -2.14
N TYR A 233 -6.17 -2.72 -2.62
CA TYR A 233 -6.72 -2.23 -3.88
C TYR A 233 -6.22 -3.04 -5.08
N GLY A 234 -4.96 -3.48 -5.08
CA GLY A 234 -4.42 -4.37 -6.10
C GLY A 234 -5.19 -5.69 -6.20
N CYS A 235 -5.60 -6.28 -5.06
CA CYS A 235 -6.52 -7.42 -5.05
C CYS A 235 -7.89 -7.07 -5.63
N LEU A 236 -8.46 -5.93 -5.25
CA LEU A 236 -9.76 -5.47 -5.77
C LEU A 236 -9.71 -5.24 -7.28
N PHE A 237 -8.62 -4.67 -7.78
CA PHE A 237 -8.36 -4.46 -9.21
C PHE A 237 -8.27 -5.79 -9.95
N LEU A 238 -7.50 -6.76 -9.43
CA LEU A 238 -7.45 -8.12 -10.00
C LEU A 238 -8.83 -8.78 -10.06
N ILE A 239 -9.63 -8.66 -8.98
CA ILE A 239 -10.98 -9.19 -8.95
C ILE A 239 -11.85 -8.51 -10.02
N MET A 240 -11.74 -7.19 -10.15
CA MET A 240 -12.47 -6.42 -11.16
C MET A 240 -12.11 -6.90 -12.57
N ASP A 241 -10.82 -6.97 -12.88
CA ASP A 241 -10.30 -7.30 -14.20
C ASP A 241 -10.64 -8.75 -14.60
N VAL A 242 -10.37 -9.71 -13.72
CA VAL A 242 -10.73 -11.12 -13.94
C VAL A 242 -12.25 -11.29 -14.03
N SER A 243 -13.05 -10.55 -13.24
CA SER A 243 -14.51 -10.65 -13.35
C SER A 243 -15.01 -10.14 -14.70
N GLU A 244 -14.41 -9.09 -15.25
CA GLU A 244 -14.75 -8.57 -16.58
C GLU A 244 -14.42 -9.59 -17.67
N ASP A 245 -13.24 -10.21 -17.61
CA ASP A 245 -12.78 -11.23 -18.56
C ASP A 245 -13.71 -12.45 -18.58
N PHE A 246 -14.14 -12.93 -17.40
CA PHE A 246 -14.89 -14.19 -17.28
C PHE A 246 -16.41 -14.01 -17.30
N LEU A 247 -16.94 -12.95 -16.69
CA LEU A 247 -18.38 -12.73 -16.53
C LEU A 247 -18.91 -11.63 -17.46
N GLY A 248 -18.04 -10.88 -18.12
CA GLY A 248 -18.41 -9.69 -18.88
C GLY A 248 -18.83 -8.52 -17.98
N ARG A 249 -19.31 -7.44 -18.61
CA ARG A 249 -19.68 -6.20 -17.91
C ARG A 249 -21.05 -6.31 -17.24
N ILE A 250 -21.07 -6.82 -16.01
CA ILE A 250 -22.30 -6.96 -15.22
C ILE A 250 -22.83 -5.57 -14.78
N PRO A 251 -24.13 -5.27 -14.97
CA PRO A 251 -24.74 -4.05 -14.45
C PRO A 251 -24.57 -3.91 -12.92
N GLY A 252 -24.10 -2.74 -12.46
CA GLY A 252 -23.90 -2.47 -11.04
C GLY A 252 -22.59 -2.98 -10.44
N PHE A 253 -21.79 -3.75 -11.17
CA PHE A 253 -20.49 -4.23 -10.67
C PHE A 253 -19.52 -3.10 -10.33
N TYR A 254 -19.36 -2.12 -11.23
CA TYR A 254 -18.53 -0.94 -10.97
C TYR A 254 -19.00 -0.10 -9.78
N THR A 255 -20.31 -0.09 -9.50
CA THR A 255 -20.83 0.56 -8.30
C THR A 255 -20.30 -0.10 -7.04
N LEU A 256 -20.30 -1.44 -6.99
CA LEU A 256 -19.73 -2.19 -5.87
C LEU A 256 -18.23 -1.86 -5.72
N ILE A 257 -17.47 -1.91 -6.83
CA ILE A 257 -16.04 -1.58 -6.84
C ILE A 257 -15.79 -0.18 -6.29
N ILE A 258 -16.57 0.82 -6.71
CA ILE A 258 -16.42 2.20 -6.24
C ILE A 258 -16.71 2.31 -4.74
N PHE A 259 -17.79 1.70 -4.24
CA PHE A 259 -18.10 1.71 -2.81
C PHE A 259 -17.03 1.02 -1.98
N THR A 260 -16.56 -0.14 -2.42
CA THR A 260 -15.45 -0.84 -1.78
C THR A 260 -14.19 0.02 -1.80
N THR A 261 -13.85 0.64 -2.93
CA THR A 261 -12.69 1.54 -3.06
C THR A 261 -12.76 2.72 -2.08
N ILE A 262 -13.93 3.36 -1.96
CA ILE A 262 -14.18 4.44 -1.00
C ILE A 262 -14.00 3.95 0.44
N TYR A 263 -14.56 2.79 0.77
CA TYR A 263 -14.37 2.15 2.08
C TYR A 263 -12.90 1.88 2.40
N LEU A 264 -12.11 1.47 1.41
CA LEU A 264 -10.68 1.20 1.57
C LEU A 264 -9.85 2.46 1.82
N MET A 265 -10.10 3.54 1.05
CA MET A 265 -9.24 4.74 1.09
C MET A 265 -9.56 5.69 2.26
N LEU A 266 -10.81 5.74 2.72
CA LEU A 266 -11.23 6.75 3.68
C LEU A 266 -10.71 6.43 5.10
N PRO A 267 -10.00 7.37 5.76
CA PRO A 267 -9.41 7.15 7.08
C PRO A 267 -10.42 6.76 8.17
N MET A 268 -11.67 7.25 8.07
CA MET A 268 -12.73 6.96 9.04
C MET A 268 -13.06 5.48 9.16
N PHE A 269 -12.94 4.72 8.08
CA PHE A 269 -13.32 3.30 8.08
C PHE A 269 -12.16 2.39 8.44
N ARG A 270 -10.92 2.83 8.18
CA ARG A 270 -9.70 2.00 8.21
C ARG A 270 -9.93 0.68 7.45
N GLY A 271 -10.61 0.76 6.30
CA GLY A 271 -11.09 -0.41 5.57
C GLY A 271 -9.94 -1.26 5.02
N ALA A 272 -8.92 -0.60 4.47
CA ALA A 272 -7.71 -1.27 3.99
C ALA A 272 -7.01 -2.05 5.11
N ASP A 273 -6.71 -1.43 6.25
CA ASP A 273 -6.05 -2.09 7.40
C ASP A 273 -6.84 -3.32 7.90
N LYS A 274 -8.18 -3.20 8.01
CA LYS A 274 -9.05 -4.32 8.40
C LYS A 274 -8.95 -5.50 7.44
N ILE A 275 -9.05 -5.26 6.13
CA ILE A 275 -8.99 -6.32 5.12
C ILE A 275 -7.57 -6.87 5.02
N PHE A 276 -6.56 -6.01 5.10
CA PHE A 276 -5.16 -6.39 5.08
C PHE A 276 -4.84 -7.41 6.18
N ARG A 277 -5.15 -7.05 7.44
CA ARG A 277 -4.86 -7.88 8.61
C ARG A 277 -5.71 -9.16 8.68
N LYS A 278 -6.96 -9.10 8.23
CA LYS A 278 -7.90 -10.24 8.31
C LYS A 278 -7.83 -11.19 7.11
N VAL A 279 -7.36 -10.73 5.95
CA VAL A 279 -7.44 -11.49 4.69
C VAL A 279 -6.06 -11.63 4.06
N LEU A 280 -5.39 -10.53 3.69
CA LEU A 280 -4.13 -10.60 2.94
C LEU A 280 -3.00 -11.24 3.74
N VAL A 281 -2.83 -10.86 5.00
CA VAL A 281 -1.76 -11.37 5.88
C VAL A 281 -1.89 -12.88 6.12
N PRO A 282 -3.07 -13.42 6.49
CA PRO A 282 -3.27 -14.87 6.56
C PRO A 282 -3.03 -15.59 5.23
N LEU A 283 -3.54 -15.04 4.11
CA LEU A 283 -3.37 -15.65 2.79
C LEU A 283 -1.90 -15.70 2.35
N ALA A 284 -1.10 -14.71 2.75
CA ALA A 284 0.33 -14.64 2.45
C ALA A 284 1.21 -15.40 3.46
N GLY A 285 0.64 -15.88 4.58
CA GLY A 285 1.39 -16.55 5.65
C GLY A 285 2.36 -15.63 6.42
N LEU A 286 2.04 -14.34 6.53
CA LEU A 286 2.94 -13.31 7.08
C LEU A 286 2.63 -12.90 8.53
N HIS A 287 1.86 -13.71 9.26
CA HIS A 287 1.42 -13.36 10.63
C HIS A 287 2.57 -13.07 11.59
N GLU A 288 3.62 -13.89 11.58
CA GLU A 288 4.76 -13.73 12.48
C GLU A 288 5.51 -12.42 12.23
N LEU A 289 5.71 -12.08 10.94
CA LEU A 289 6.36 -10.84 10.53
C LEU A 289 5.52 -9.62 10.93
N LEU A 290 4.21 -9.66 10.69
CA LEU A 290 3.33 -8.57 11.10
C LEU A 290 3.36 -8.32 12.61
N VAL A 291 3.30 -9.38 13.43
CA VAL A 291 3.36 -9.27 14.90
C VAL A 291 4.69 -8.68 15.33
N LEU A 292 5.80 -9.13 14.73
CA LEU A 292 7.13 -8.59 15.00
C LEU A 292 7.21 -7.09 14.64
N ARG A 293 6.71 -6.71 13.46
CA ARG A 293 6.67 -5.32 12.99
C ARG A 293 5.80 -4.44 13.90
N ASP A 294 4.60 -4.88 14.27
CA ASP A 294 3.73 -4.16 15.20
C ASP A 294 4.41 -3.98 16.57
N ALA A 295 5.08 -5.02 17.09
CA ALA A 295 5.81 -4.92 18.36
C ALA A 295 6.96 -3.89 18.29
N ILE A 296 7.71 -3.86 17.18
CA ILE A 296 8.77 -2.88 16.94
C ILE A 296 8.19 -1.47 16.82
N THR A 297 7.08 -1.29 16.09
CA THR A 297 6.42 0.02 15.98
C THR A 297 5.90 0.51 17.32
N ILE A 298 5.25 -0.35 18.12
CA ILE A 298 4.78 -0.01 19.47
C ILE A 298 5.96 0.41 20.34
N LYS A 299 7.08 -0.32 20.29
CA LYS A 299 8.31 0.06 21.00
C LYS A 299 8.83 1.43 20.53
N LYS A 300 8.95 1.66 19.22
CA LYS A 300 9.41 2.95 18.65
C LYS A 300 8.53 4.11 19.16
N GLN A 301 7.20 3.95 19.09
CA GLN A 301 6.24 4.97 19.51
C GLN A 301 6.28 5.23 21.02
N MET A 302 6.29 4.16 21.84
CA MET A 302 6.41 4.29 23.30
C MET A 302 7.68 5.03 23.71
N LEU A 303 8.82 4.76 23.06
CA LEU A 303 10.08 5.44 23.37
C LEU A 303 10.11 6.89 22.92
N LYS A 304 9.39 7.23 21.84
CA LYS A 304 9.23 8.61 21.35
C LYS A 304 8.39 9.46 22.30
N ASP A 305 7.37 8.86 22.91
CA ASP A 305 6.42 9.57 23.79
C ASP A 305 6.94 9.71 25.24
N LEU A 306 8.02 9.02 25.61
CA LEU A 306 8.60 9.02 26.96
C LEU A 306 9.82 9.93 27.05
N ASP A 307 10.02 10.51 28.24
CA ASP A 307 11.28 11.15 28.61
C ASP A 307 12.45 10.12 28.58
N PRO A 308 13.67 10.49 28.16
CA PRO A 308 14.79 9.55 28.03
C PRO A 308 15.07 8.71 29.29
N GLU A 309 14.90 9.26 30.49
CA GLU A 309 15.09 8.51 31.74
C GLU A 309 13.99 7.46 31.96
N ARG A 310 12.74 7.80 31.63
CA ARG A 310 11.59 6.88 31.71
C ARG A 310 11.69 5.77 30.68
N ALA A 311 12.10 6.13 29.46
CA ALA A 311 12.33 5.20 28.37
C ALA A 311 13.36 4.12 28.76
N ALA A 312 14.45 4.50 29.43
CA ALA A 312 15.46 3.55 29.92
C ALA A 312 14.92 2.57 30.98
N VAL A 313 14.10 3.06 31.93
CA VAL A 313 13.47 2.20 32.96
C VAL A 313 12.49 1.20 32.32
N VAL A 314 11.68 1.67 31.37
CA VAL A 314 10.73 0.82 30.62
C VAL A 314 11.47 -0.25 29.83
N GLN A 315 12.54 0.11 29.10
CA GLN A 315 13.36 -0.85 28.36
C GLN A 315 13.95 -1.92 29.27
N LYS A 316 14.49 -1.53 30.43
CA LYS A 316 15.06 -2.46 31.40
C LYS A 316 14.01 -3.44 31.95
N SER A 317 12.81 -2.94 32.24
CA SER A 317 11.71 -3.76 32.76
C SER A 317 11.19 -4.75 31.71
N ILE A 318 11.10 -4.31 30.45
CA ILE A 318 10.74 -5.19 29.32
C ILE A 318 11.81 -6.28 29.13
N ALA A 319 13.10 -5.93 29.15
CA ALA A 319 14.18 -6.91 29.04
C ALA A 319 14.11 -7.95 30.16
N LYS A 320 13.88 -7.51 31.41
CA LYS A 320 13.71 -8.39 32.56
C LYS A 320 12.54 -9.38 32.40
N PHE A 321 11.43 -8.94 31.80
CA PHE A 321 10.27 -9.82 31.52
C PHE A 321 10.57 -10.91 30.49
N PHE A 322 11.39 -10.62 29.47
CA PHE A 322 11.69 -11.55 28.37
C PHE A 322 12.94 -12.43 28.58
N ASP A 323 13.80 -12.13 29.55
CA ASP A 323 15.03 -12.89 29.85
C ASP A 323 14.80 -14.27 30.51
N GLY A 324 13.55 -14.71 30.68
CA GLY A 324 13.21 -16.12 30.92
C GLY A 324 13.49 -16.70 32.30
N SER A 325 13.90 -15.89 33.30
CA SER A 325 13.92 -16.36 34.69
C SER A 325 12.49 -16.49 35.21
N THR A 326 12.04 -17.73 35.44
CA THR A 326 10.66 -18.11 35.79
C THR A 326 10.11 -17.50 37.10
N SER A 327 10.91 -16.73 37.85
CA SER A 327 10.48 -15.98 39.03
C SER A 327 10.14 -14.51 38.78
N ASP A 328 10.56 -13.93 37.65
CA ASP A 328 10.43 -12.49 37.34
C ASP A 328 9.39 -12.19 36.25
N SER A 329 8.64 -13.19 35.79
CA SER A 329 7.63 -13.05 34.73
C SER A 329 6.23 -12.67 35.25
N ASP A 330 6.06 -12.38 36.54
CA ASP A 330 4.77 -11.93 37.08
C ASP A 330 4.53 -10.45 36.68
N PRO A 331 3.50 -10.15 35.86
CA PRO A 331 3.21 -8.79 35.42
C PRO A 331 2.94 -7.81 36.56
N SER A 332 2.44 -8.29 37.70
CA SER A 332 2.12 -7.45 38.86
C SER A 332 3.37 -6.95 39.58
N VAL A 333 4.35 -7.83 39.80
CA VAL A 333 5.64 -7.50 40.43
C VAL A 333 6.44 -6.54 39.56
N LEU A 334 6.51 -6.80 38.26
CA LEU A 334 7.18 -5.90 37.31
C LEU A 334 6.53 -4.52 37.23
N LYS A 335 5.19 -4.46 37.31
CA LYS A 335 4.47 -3.18 37.37
C LYS A 335 4.87 -2.39 38.62
N GLU A 336 4.94 -3.03 39.78
CA GLU A 336 5.36 -2.37 41.02
C GLU A 336 6.81 -1.89 40.94
N GLU A 337 7.75 -2.72 40.47
CA GLU A 337 9.15 -2.32 40.28
C GLU A 337 9.31 -1.15 39.32
N LEU A 338 8.56 -1.17 38.20
CA LEU A 338 8.54 -0.11 37.21
C LEU A 338 7.99 1.21 37.79
N MET A 339 6.90 1.15 38.56
CA MET A 339 6.33 2.31 39.24
C MET A 339 7.27 2.89 40.30
N GLN A 340 7.99 2.05 41.05
CA GLN A 340 9.03 2.48 41.97
C GLN A 340 10.21 3.15 41.24
N GLY A 341 10.59 2.62 40.07
CA GLY A 341 11.59 3.23 39.19
C GLY A 341 11.19 4.63 38.74
N TRP A 342 9.91 4.83 38.38
CA TRP A 342 9.38 6.14 38.01
C TRP A 342 9.41 7.15 39.16
N GLY A 343 9.12 6.72 40.39
CA GLY A 343 9.17 7.59 41.57
C GLY A 343 10.57 8.16 41.88
N LYS A 344 11.64 7.58 41.31
CA LYS A 344 13.03 8.03 41.48
C LYS A 344 13.48 9.04 40.41
N ILE A 345 12.70 9.22 39.35
CA ILE A 345 13.01 10.12 38.22
C ILE A 345 12.65 11.56 38.63
N LYS A 346 13.65 12.46 38.66
CA LYS A 346 13.43 13.88 38.94
C LYS A 346 12.95 14.57 37.67
N LEU A 347 11.63 14.64 37.48
CA LEU A 347 11.05 15.41 36.38
C LEU A 347 11.37 16.90 36.53
N PRO A 348 11.77 17.60 35.46
CA PRO A 348 11.85 19.05 35.48
C PRO A 348 10.46 19.61 35.82
N LYS A 349 10.38 20.49 36.82
CA LYS A 349 9.14 21.21 37.15
C LYS A 349 8.74 22.03 35.93
N ILE A 350 7.75 21.56 35.18
CA ILE A 350 7.12 22.34 34.11
C ILE A 350 6.49 23.56 34.78
N LYS A 351 7.07 24.75 34.58
CA LYS A 351 6.42 26.01 34.95
C LYS A 351 5.25 26.21 33.99
N LEU A 352 4.06 25.80 34.41
CA LEU A 352 2.82 26.20 33.75
C LEU A 352 2.75 27.74 33.77
N PRO A 353 2.36 28.40 32.66
CA PRO A 353 2.32 29.87 32.58
C PRO A 353 1.29 30.50 33.53
N PHE A 354 0.43 29.69 34.16
CA PHE A 354 -0.49 30.12 35.19
C PHE A 354 -0.56 29.05 36.29
N GLY A 355 0.15 29.27 37.40
CA GLY A 355 0.07 28.39 38.57
C GLY A 355 1.03 28.83 39.67
N LYS A 356 0.49 29.44 40.73
CA LYS A 356 1.24 29.82 41.93
C LYS A 356 1.94 28.61 42.53
N ALA A 357 3.14 28.83 43.06
CA ALA A 357 3.82 27.87 43.90
C ALA A 357 2.97 27.64 45.16
N GLU A 358 2.49 26.42 45.35
CA GLU A 358 2.02 25.96 46.65
C GLU A 358 2.99 24.91 47.20
N ASP A 359 3.38 25.23 48.42
CA ASP A 359 4.19 24.51 49.39
C ASP A 359 3.52 23.17 49.75
N GLY A 360 4.34 22.21 50.17
CA GLY A 360 3.92 20.85 50.42
C GLY A 360 2.96 20.71 51.61
N SER A 361 1.92 19.92 51.41
CA SER A 361 1.44 18.99 52.43
C SER A 361 0.74 17.82 51.76
N SER A 362 0.95 16.65 52.35
CA SER A 362 0.23 15.39 52.14
C SER A 362 -1.26 15.56 51.85
N ASP A 363 -1.77 14.79 50.89
CA ASP A 363 -2.90 13.86 51.09
C ASP A 363 -3.19 13.09 49.79
N GLU A 364 -3.26 11.76 49.87
CA GLU A 364 -3.79 10.88 48.82
C GLU A 364 -5.26 11.23 48.52
N PRO A 365 -5.70 11.14 47.25
CA PRO A 365 -7.10 10.88 46.98
C PRO A 365 -7.31 9.57 46.21
N ASN A 366 -8.03 8.68 46.89
CA ASN A 366 -8.90 7.64 46.35
C ASN A 366 -9.69 8.15 45.12
N GLU A 367 -9.56 7.51 43.97
CA GLU A 367 -10.46 7.75 42.83
C GLU A 367 -11.09 6.43 42.35
N LYS A 368 -12.35 6.26 42.75
CA LYS A 368 -13.28 5.27 42.20
C LYS A 368 -13.66 5.69 40.79
N THR A 369 -13.31 4.87 39.80
CA THR A 369 -13.78 5.02 38.42
C THR A 369 -15.17 4.42 38.27
N ASN A 370 -16.19 5.28 38.18
CA ASN A 370 -17.49 4.92 37.60
C ASN A 370 -17.41 5.14 36.09
N LEU A 371 -17.56 4.08 35.31
CA LEU A 371 -17.79 4.13 33.86
C LEU A 371 -19.28 3.89 33.60
N VAL A 372 -19.91 4.82 32.90
CA VAL A 372 -21.13 4.60 32.08
C VAL A 372 -20.78 5.00 30.67
#